data_AF-A0A0Q0VZB8-F1
#
_entry.id   AF-A0A0Q0VZB8-F1
#
_cell.length_a   1.000
_cell.length_b   1.000
_cell.length_c   1.000
_cell.angle_alpha   90.00
_cell.angle_beta   90.00
_cell.angle_gamma   90.00
#
_symmetry.space_group_name_H-M   'P 1'
#
loop_
_entity.id
_entity.type
_entity.pdbx_description
1 polymer ?
#
loop_
_entity_poly.entity_id
_entity_poly.type
_entity_poly.pdbx_seq_one_letter_code
_entity_poly.pdbx_strand_id
1 'polypeptide(L)'
;MKRLNSYAKIELIEIQDIKLTSTNSIEIVKEKEAKIIEKHLDNRSFLVVLDLNGKQMSSENFAAFLKKSNKNITFLVGGVYGIAENLLERADLRLSFSKMTFTHQIIRLILLEQIYRAFTIINGKKYHY
;
A
#
# COMPACT_ATOMS: atom_id res chain seq x y z
N MET A 1 2.27 12.11 8.38
CA MET A 1 2.43 12.99 7.20
C MET A 1 3.48 14.08 7.39
N LYS A 2 3.37 15.03 8.34
CA LYS A 2 4.35 16.14 8.48
C LYS A 2 5.84 15.71 8.53
N ARG A 3 6.16 14.61 9.22
CA ARG A 3 7.54 14.07 9.31
C ARG A 3 8.03 13.34 8.06
N LEU A 4 7.12 12.90 7.20
CA LEU A 4 7.46 12.19 5.96
C LEU A 4 7.69 13.15 4.80
N ASN A 5 6.98 14.28 4.79
CA ASN A 5 7.09 15.31 3.76
C ASN A 5 8.49 15.94 3.68
N SER A 6 9.34 15.79 4.70
CA SER A 6 10.75 16.18 4.65
C SER A 6 11.63 15.21 3.86
N TYR A 7 11.15 14.00 3.56
CA TYR A 7 11.91 12.96 2.86
C TYR A 7 11.39 12.70 1.45
N ALA A 8 10.06 12.77 1.24
CA ALA A 8 9.45 12.55 -0.06
C ALA A 8 8.12 13.31 -0.18
N LYS A 9 7.70 13.60 -1.42
CA LYS A 9 6.32 14.03 -1.69
C LYS A 9 5.41 12.82 -1.49
N ILE A 10 4.52 12.89 -0.51
CA ILE A 10 3.52 11.84 -0.27
C ILE A 10 2.13 12.42 -0.53
N GLU A 11 1.38 11.71 -1.35
CA GLU A 11 -0.02 11.96 -1.62
C GLU A 11 -0.83 10.79 -1.07
N LEU A 12 -1.90 11.08 -0.34
CA LEU A 12 -2.84 10.09 0.16
C LEU A 12 -4.16 10.30 -0.57
N ILE A 13 -4.53 9.32 -1.39
CA ILE A 13 -5.81 9.28 -2.09
C ILE A 13 -6.70 8.28 -1.34
N GLU A 14 -7.78 8.77 -0.75
CA GLU A 14 -8.78 7.94 -0.09
C GLU A 14 -9.98 7.74 -1.04
N ILE A 15 -10.28 6.48 -1.33
CA ILE A 15 -11.42 6.11 -2.17
C ILE A 15 -12.56 5.74 -1.23
N GLN A 16 -13.75 6.24 -1.52
CA GLN A 16 -14.94 5.93 -0.73
C GLN A 16 -15.34 4.46 -0.93
N ASP A 17 -15.50 3.74 0.18
CA ASP A 17 -15.92 2.34 0.18
C ASP A 17 -17.29 2.16 -0.52
N ILE A 18 -17.38 1.11 -1.32
CA ILE A 18 -18.66 0.73 -1.93
C ILE A 18 -19.37 -0.24 -0.98
N LYS A 19 -20.58 0.15 -0.55
CA LYS A 19 -21.38 -0.68 0.36
C LYS A 19 -21.83 -1.97 -0.32
N LEU A 20 -21.69 -3.07 0.40
CA LEU A 20 -22.39 -4.31 0.08
C LEU A 20 -23.89 -4.11 0.35
N THR A 21 -24.71 -4.55 -0.59
CA THR A 21 -26.17 -4.48 -0.57
C THR A 21 -26.72 -5.86 -0.90
N SER A 22 -28.02 -6.08 -0.69
CA SER A 22 -28.65 -7.36 -1.05
C SER A 22 -28.63 -7.67 -2.55
N THR A 23 -28.28 -6.70 -3.40
CA THR A 23 -28.33 -6.80 -4.86
C THR A 23 -26.96 -6.91 -5.54
N ASN A 24 -25.85 -6.86 -4.78
CA ASN A 24 -24.51 -7.06 -5.33
C ASN A 24 -23.70 -8.06 -4.49
N SER A 25 -22.87 -8.86 -5.17
CA SER A 25 -21.92 -9.74 -4.50
C SER A 25 -20.65 -8.98 -4.12
N ILE A 26 -19.82 -9.62 -3.28
CA ILE A 26 -18.51 -9.09 -2.89
C ILE A 26 -17.63 -8.87 -4.13
N GLU A 27 -17.68 -9.77 -5.11
CA GLU A 27 -16.91 -9.67 -6.35
C GLU A 27 -17.31 -8.42 -7.14
N ILE A 28 -18.61 -8.13 -7.27
CA ILE A 28 -19.11 -6.93 -7.94
C ILE A 28 -18.66 -5.66 -7.21
N VAL A 29 -18.64 -5.68 -5.87
CA VAL A 29 -18.13 -4.55 -5.07
C VAL A 29 -16.65 -4.32 -5.38
N LYS A 30 -15.83 -5.37 -5.31
CA LYS A 30 -14.39 -5.30 -5.59
C LYS A 30 -14.10 -4.83 -7.01
N GLU A 31 -14.85 -5.29 -8.01
CA GLU A 31 -14.70 -4.83 -9.40
C GLU A 31 -15.05 -3.35 -9.58
N LYS A 32 -16.12 -2.87 -8.92
CA LYS A 32 -16.48 -1.46 -8.97
C LYS A 32 -15.41 -0.59 -8.29
N GLU A 33 -14.89 -1.03 -7.15
CA GLU A 33 -13.77 -0.36 -6.46
C GLU A 33 -12.53 -0.35 -7.35
N ALA A 34 -12.23 -1.47 -8.02
CA ALA A 34 -11.10 -1.57 -8.93
C ALA A 34 -11.16 -0.54 -10.07
N LYS A 35 -12.33 -0.35 -10.69
CA LYS A 35 -12.53 0.67 -11.73
C LYS A 35 -12.31 2.10 -11.22
N ILE A 36 -12.53 2.37 -9.94
CA ILE A 36 -12.25 3.68 -9.33
C ILE A 36 -10.75 3.80 -9.04
N ILE A 37 -10.14 2.74 -8.49
CA ILE A 37 -8.70 2.67 -8.20
C ILE A 37 -7.90 2.90 -9.48
N GLU A 38 -8.23 2.20 -10.57
CA GLU A 38 -7.53 2.28 -11.85
C GLU A 38 -7.41 3.71 -12.41
N LYS A 39 -8.41 4.56 -12.16
CA LYS A 39 -8.40 5.97 -12.59
C LYS A 39 -7.35 6.81 -11.87
N HIS A 40 -6.89 6.36 -10.70
CA HIS A 40 -5.89 7.04 -9.89
C HIS A 40 -4.49 6.40 -10.02
N LEU A 41 -4.39 5.25 -10.70
CA LEU A 41 -3.11 4.58 -10.89
C LEU A 41 -2.34 5.17 -12.07
N ASP A 42 -1.13 5.65 -11.83
CA ASP A 42 -0.19 6.00 -12.88
C ASP A 42 0.45 4.72 -13.45
N ASN A 43 0.30 4.46 -14.75
CA ASN A 43 0.89 3.29 -15.41
C ASN A 43 2.42 3.30 -15.43
N ARG A 44 3.06 4.43 -15.08
CA ARG A 44 4.52 4.54 -14.96
C ARG A 44 5.01 4.31 -13.53
N SER A 45 4.11 4.32 -12.54
CA SER A 45 4.48 4.06 -11.15
C SER A 45 4.70 2.57 -10.90
N PHE A 46 5.51 2.28 -9.89
CA PHE A 46 5.69 0.92 -9.37
C PHE A 46 4.57 0.62 -8.38
N LEU A 47 3.69 -0.30 -8.71
CA LEU A 47 2.51 -0.64 -7.93
C LEU A 47 2.85 -1.70 -6.87
N VAL A 48 2.80 -1.30 -5.60
CA VAL A 48 2.90 -2.19 -4.45
C VAL A 48 1.51 -2.41 -3.88
N VAL A 49 1.04 -3.65 -3.89
CA VAL A 49 -0.25 -4.01 -3.31
C VAL A 49 -0.05 -4.69 -1.96
N LEU A 50 -0.74 -4.21 -0.92
CA LEU A 50 -0.72 -4.86 0.38
C LEU A 50 -1.61 -6.10 0.37
N ASP A 51 -1.01 -7.24 0.74
CA ASP A 51 -1.64 -8.54 0.65
C ASP A 51 -1.07 -9.49 1.71
N LEU A 52 -1.94 -10.25 2.39
CA LEU A 52 -1.54 -11.27 3.36
C LEU A 52 -0.65 -12.36 2.75
N ASN A 53 -0.84 -12.66 1.46
CA ASN A 53 -0.04 -13.64 0.73
C ASN A 53 1.20 -13.02 0.06
N GLY A 54 1.47 -11.74 0.32
CA GLY A 54 2.61 -11.02 -0.23
C GLY A 54 3.94 -11.41 0.42
N LYS A 55 5.04 -10.92 -0.18
CA LYS A 55 6.38 -11.06 0.38
C LYS A 55 6.49 -10.29 1.70
N GLN A 56 7.08 -10.89 2.73
CA GLN A 56 7.44 -10.21 3.96
C GLN A 56 8.86 -9.64 3.87
N MET A 57 9.08 -8.46 4.42
CA MET A 57 10.39 -7.79 4.45
C MET A 57 10.69 -7.33 5.88
N SER A 58 11.97 -7.38 6.27
CA SER A 58 12.44 -6.63 7.42
C SER A 58 12.46 -5.13 7.10
N SER A 59 12.57 -4.29 8.13
CA SER A 59 12.68 -2.82 7.97
C SER A 59 13.85 -2.41 7.06
N GLU A 60 14.99 -3.09 7.17
CA GLU A 60 16.20 -2.82 6.39
C GLU A 60 16.00 -3.21 4.93
N ASN A 61 15.36 -4.36 4.67
CA ASN A 61 15.05 -4.80 3.32
C ASN A 61 14.00 -3.89 2.66
N PHE A 62 13.02 -3.42 3.42
CA PHE A 62 12.05 -2.44 2.95
C PHE A 62 12.72 -1.09 2.64
N ALA A 63 13.63 -0.63 3.50
CA ALA A 63 14.44 0.57 3.26
C ALA A 63 15.32 0.44 2.01
N ALA A 64 15.97 -0.71 1.81
CA ALA A 64 16.74 -0.99 0.61
C ALA A 64 15.88 -1.03 -0.65
N PHE A 65 14.66 -1.58 -0.56
CA PHE A 65 13.67 -1.57 -1.64
C PHE A 65 13.29 -0.13 -2.03
N LEU A 66 12.91 0.71 -1.06
CA LEU A 66 12.55 2.11 -1.32
C LEU A 66 13.74 2.89 -1.90
N LYS A 67 14.95 2.71 -1.37
CA LYS A 67 16.16 3.40 -1.84
C LYS A 67 16.52 3.06 -3.28
N LYS A 68 16.29 1.83 -3.71
CA LYS A 68 16.59 1.36 -5.08
C LYS A 68 15.53 1.78 -6.09
N SER A 69 14.35 2.22 -5.66
CA SER A 69 13.29 2.63 -6.58
C SER A 69 13.63 3.96 -7.23
N ASN A 70 13.75 3.96 -8.55
CA ASN A 70 13.92 5.17 -9.36
C ASN A 70 12.58 5.68 -9.93
N LYS A 71 11.47 5.03 -9.57
CA LYS A 71 10.11 5.37 -10.01
C LYS A 71 9.28 5.85 -8.83
N ASN A 72 8.22 6.60 -9.13
CA ASN A 72 7.13 6.83 -8.18
C ASN A 72 6.59 5.46 -7.73
N ILE A 73 6.33 5.31 -6.43
CA ILE A 73 5.76 4.08 -5.87
C ILE A 73 4.33 4.37 -5.44
N THR A 74 3.39 3.57 -5.92
CA THR A 74 1.99 3.62 -5.48
C THR A 74 1.73 2.44 -4.56
N PHE A 75 1.39 2.72 -3.30
CA PHE A 75 0.95 1.69 -2.36
C PHE A 75 -0.58 1.59 -2.38
N LEU A 76 -1.10 0.41 -2.69
CA LEU A 76 -2.52 0.11 -2.66
C LEU A 76 -2.87 -0.69 -1.40
N VAL A 77 -3.82 -0.16 -0.64
CA VAL A 77 -4.43 -0.81 0.52
C VAL A 77 -5.88 -1.16 0.15
N GLY A 78 -6.26 -2.42 0.31
CA GLY A 78 -7.61 -2.88 0.00
C GLY A 78 -8.65 -2.40 1.00
N GLY A 79 -9.91 -2.36 0.54
CA GLY A 79 -11.07 -2.14 1.39
C GLY A 79 -11.40 -3.35 2.27
N VAL A 80 -12.54 -3.30 2.95
CA VAL A 80 -12.98 -4.35 3.90
C VAL A 80 -13.10 -5.73 3.24
N TYR A 81 -13.42 -5.77 1.95
CA TYR A 81 -13.58 -7.00 1.17
C TYR A 81 -12.33 -7.42 0.38
N GLY A 82 -11.21 -6.73 0.59
CA GLY A 82 -9.95 -6.98 -0.12
C GLY A 82 -9.87 -6.28 -1.47
N ILE A 83 -9.07 -6.84 -2.39
CA ILE A 83 -8.70 -6.22 -3.67
C ILE A 83 -9.12 -7.16 -4.81
N ALA A 84 -9.63 -6.58 -5.90
CA ALA A 84 -9.98 -7.32 -7.11
C ALA A 84 -8.75 -8.01 -7.72
N GLU A 85 -8.96 -9.18 -8.32
CA GLU A 85 -7.88 -10.05 -8.82
C GLU A 85 -7.03 -9.36 -9.89
N ASN A 86 -7.66 -8.62 -10.81
CA ASN A 86 -6.97 -7.83 -11.84
C ASN A 86 -5.93 -6.85 -11.26
N LEU A 87 -6.19 -6.24 -10.10
CA LEU A 87 -5.25 -5.35 -9.43
C LEU A 87 -4.13 -6.11 -8.72
N LEU A 88 -4.41 -7.31 -8.22
CA LEU A 88 -3.38 -8.20 -7.65
C LEU A 88 -2.43 -8.71 -8.74
N GLU A 89 -2.95 -9.06 -9.90
CA GLU A 89 -2.16 -9.49 -11.08
C GLU A 89 -1.32 -8.35 -11.65
N ARG A 90 -1.86 -7.12 -11.65
CA ARG A 90 -1.13 -5.92 -12.09
C ARG A 90 0.01 -5.53 -11.14
N ALA A 91 0.01 -5.99 -9.89
CA ALA A 91 0.97 -5.55 -8.88
C ALA A 91 2.41 -5.90 -9.29
N ASP A 92 3.30 -4.90 -9.31
CA ASP A 92 4.74 -5.15 -9.47
C ASP A 92 5.32 -5.85 -8.23
N LEU A 93 4.70 -5.62 -7.06
CA LEU A 93 5.03 -6.29 -5.81
C LEU A 93 3.78 -6.46 -4.93
N ARG A 94 3.55 -7.70 -4.46
CA ARG A 94 2.65 -7.97 -3.33
C ARG A 94 3.46 -7.97 -2.03
N LEU A 95 3.08 -7.11 -1.09
CA LEU A 95 3.78 -6.92 0.19
C LEU A 95 2.88 -7.32 1.37
N SER A 96 3.40 -8.17 2.25
CA SER A 96 2.76 -8.56 3.51
C SER A 96 3.49 -7.91 4.68
N PHE A 97 2.75 -7.24 5.58
CA PHE A 97 3.30 -6.79 6.87
C PHE A 97 3.21 -7.84 7.98
N SER A 98 2.31 -8.81 7.86
CA SER A 98 2.11 -9.86 8.87
C SER A 98 1.31 -11.00 8.28
N LYS A 99 1.39 -12.17 8.92
CA LYS A 99 0.45 -13.28 8.69
C LYS A 99 -0.94 -12.99 9.31
N MET A 100 -1.04 -11.99 10.18
CA MET A 100 -2.28 -11.57 10.83
C MET A 100 -3.06 -10.58 9.95
N THR A 101 -4.38 -10.64 10.06
CA THR A 101 -5.28 -9.68 9.40
C THR A 101 -5.37 -8.39 10.20
N PHE A 102 -5.07 -7.27 9.56
CA PHE A 102 -5.30 -5.93 10.11
C PHE A 102 -6.45 -5.25 9.39
N THR A 103 -7.18 -4.38 10.07
CA THR A 103 -8.15 -3.50 9.38
C THR A 103 -7.40 -2.56 8.45
N HIS A 104 -8.06 -2.11 7.38
CA HIS A 104 -7.48 -1.18 6.40
C HIS A 104 -6.98 0.12 7.06
N GLN A 105 -7.64 0.57 8.13
CA GLN A 105 -7.23 1.77 8.88
C GLN A 105 -5.89 1.56 9.62
N ILE A 106 -5.74 0.40 10.28
CA ILE A 106 -4.53 0.07 11.03
C ILE A 106 -3.36 -0.20 10.07
N ILE A 107 -3.58 -0.97 8.99
CA ILE A 107 -2.50 -1.28 8.06
C ILE A 107 -2.00 -0.03 7.32
N ARG A 108 -2.88 0.94 7.04
CA ARG A 108 -2.48 2.26 6.50
C ARG A 108 -1.54 2.98 7.46
N LEU A 109 -1.83 2.97 8.76
CA LEU A 109 -0.97 3.59 9.77
C LEU A 109 0.39 2.88 9.86
N ILE A 110 0.38 1.55 9.89
CA ILE A 110 1.60 0.72 9.91
C ILE A 110 2.47 1.01 8.68
N LEU A 111 1.88 1.03 7.48
CA LEU A 111 2.58 1.35 6.24
C LEU A 111 3.25 2.72 6.32
N LEU A 112 2.53 3.76 6.76
CA LEU A 112 3.09 5.11 6.88
C LEU A 112 4.25 5.16 7.89
N GLU A 113 4.15 4.46 9.02
CA GLU A 113 5.24 4.35 9.98
C GLU A 113 6.46 3.64 9.37
N GLN A 114 6.24 2.55 8.63
CA GLN A 114 7.31 1.78 8.01
C GLN A 114 8.01 2.53 6.88
N ILE A 115 7.27 3.34 6.11
CA ILE A 115 7.87 4.27 5.14
C ILE A 115 8.75 5.30 5.87
N TYR A 116 8.27 5.84 7.00
CA TYR A 116 9.04 6.80 7.79
C TYR A 116 10.31 6.18 8.39
N ARG A 117 10.18 4.99 8.96
CA ARG A 117 11.29 4.15 9.45
C ARG A 117 12.31 3.92 8.35
N ALA A 118 11.87 3.49 7.17
CA ALA A 118 12.72 3.25 6.02
C ALA A 118 13.50 4.50 5.61
N PHE A 119 12.85 5.66 5.49
CA PHE A 119 13.57 6.91 5.19
C PHE A 119 14.56 7.32 6.30
N THR A 120 14.25 7.02 7.56
CA THR A 120 15.16 7.32 8.66
C THR A 120 16.42 6.43 8.57
N ILE A 121 16.26 5.14 8.26
CA ILE A 121 17.35 4.20 7.98
C ILE A 121 18.18 4.65 6.77
N ILE A 122 17.53 5.02 5.66
CA ILE A 122 18.19 5.48 4.42
C ILE A 122 19.12 6.67 4.69
N ASN A 123 18.72 7.58 5.57
CA ASN A 123 19.48 8.78 5.93
C ASN A 123 20.52 8.55 7.04
N GLY A 124 20.79 7.29 7.43
CA GLY A 124 21.81 6.96 8.42
C GLY A 124 21.53 7.49 9.83
N LYS A 125 20.30 7.95 10.10
CA LYS A 125 19.89 8.32 11.45
C LYS A 125 19.68 7.03 12.24
N LYS A 126 20.22 6.94 13.45
CA LYS A 126 19.92 5.83 14.36
C LYS A 126 18.41 5.83 14.61
N TYR A 127 17.69 4.93 13.95
CA TYR A 127 16.28 4.70 14.22
C TYR A 127 16.12 3.42 15.02
N HIS A 128 16.74 3.39 16.19
CA HIS A 128 16.47 2.45 17.26
C HIS A 128 17.19 2.99 18.49
N TYR A 129 16.48 3.80 19.29
CA TYR A 129 16.42 3.90 20.76
C TYR A 129 15.26 4.85 21.10
#